data_AF-A0A1H4ZQV8-F1
#
_entry.id   AF-A0A1H4ZQV8-F1
#
_cell.length_a   1.000
_cell.length_b   1.000
_cell.length_c   1.000
_cell.angle_alpha   90.00
_cell.angle_beta   90.00
_cell.angle_gamma   90.00
#
_symmetry.space_group_name_H-M   'P 1'
#
loop_
_entity.id
_entity.type
_entity.pdbx_description
1 polymer ?
#
loop_
_entity_poly.entity_id
_entity_poly.type
_entity_poly.pdbx_seq_one_letter_code
_entity_poly.pdbx_strand_id
1 'polypeptide(L)' 'MQKATLSHLILALAIAAGAMPANALTQDELVAKLRAAGYADISDVKSTAEGITAKAMKNGKPVRLVIDSSGQVKEQD' A
#
# COMPACT_ATOMS: atom_id res chain seq x y z
N MET A 1 24.19 -4.16 -45.43
CA MET A 1 24.48 -4.09 -43.98
C MET A 1 24.65 -2.63 -43.57
N GLN A 2 23.61 -2.00 -43.01
CA GLN A 2 23.71 -0.66 -42.43
C GLN A 2 22.89 -0.53 -41.15
N LYS A 3 23.62 -0.59 -40.03
CA LYS A 3 23.58 0.32 -38.88
C LYS A 3 22.24 0.48 -38.16
N ALA A 4 22.15 -0.22 -37.03
CA ALA A 4 21.18 -0.01 -35.98
C ALA A 4 21.15 1.45 -35.51
N THR A 5 19.95 2.03 -35.41
CA THR A 5 19.73 3.30 -34.72
C THR A 5 18.65 3.10 -33.66
N LEU A 6 19.14 2.85 -32.44
CA LEU A 6 18.53 3.13 -31.15
C LEU A 6 17.55 4.32 -31.21
N SER A 7 16.28 4.08 -30.88
CA SER A 7 15.33 5.13 -30.55
C SER A 7 14.86 4.90 -29.12
N HIS A 8 15.55 5.52 -28.18
CA HIS A 8 15.23 5.49 -26.75
C HIS A 8 13.93 6.26 -26.50
N LEU A 9 12.83 5.53 -26.26
CA LEU A 9 11.60 6.12 -25.75
C LEU A 9 11.78 6.40 -24.25
N ILE A 10 12.21 7.61 -23.89
CA ILE A 10 12.28 8.05 -22.49
C ILE A 10 10.85 8.34 -22.04
N LEU A 11 10.20 7.36 -21.42
CA LEU A 11 8.91 7.53 -20.76
C LEU A 11 9.14 8.13 -19.37
N ALA A 12 9.06 9.46 -19.27
CA ALA A 12 9.12 10.16 -17.99
C ALA A 12 7.84 9.87 -17.18
N LEU A 13 7.93 8.96 -16.22
CA LEU A 13 6.87 8.69 -15.26
C LEU A 13 6.89 9.80 -14.19
N ALA A 14 6.00 10.77 -14.33
CA ALA A 14 5.82 11.81 -13.32
C ALA A 14 5.35 11.17 -12.00
N ILE A 15 6.21 11.22 -10.98
CA ILE A 15 5.86 10.82 -9.62
C ILE A 15 4.92 11.89 -9.07
N ALA A 16 3.62 11.59 -9.00
CA ALA A 16 2.66 12.43 -8.28
C ALA A 16 2.96 12.31 -6.77
N ALA A 17 3.72 13.26 -6.23
CA ALA A 17 3.88 13.43 -4.79
C ALA A 17 2.58 13.99 -4.22
N GLY A 18 1.61 13.12 -3.97
CA GLY A 18 0.40 13.46 -3.23
C GLY A 18 0.77 13.75 -1.78
N ALA A 19 0.76 15.02 -1.38
CA ALA A 19 0.76 15.41 0.02
C ALA A 19 -0.54 14.88 0.65
N MET A 20 -0.47 13.73 1.33
CA MET A 20 -1.61 13.20 2.07
C MET A 20 -1.81 14.05 3.32
N PRO A 21 -3.01 14.61 3.54
CA PRO A 21 -3.27 15.42 4.72
C PRO A 21 -3.22 14.50 5.96
N ALA A 22 -2.69 15.01 7.07
CA ALA A 22 -2.59 14.31 8.35
C ALA A 22 -3.98 14.26 9.03
N ASN A 23 -4.91 13.60 8.36
CA ASN A 23 -6.25 13.35 8.86
C ASN A 23 -6.18 12.04 9.64
N ALA A 24 -6.85 11.96 10.78
CA ALA A 24 -7.05 10.69 11.47
C ALA A 24 -7.57 9.69 10.44
N LEU A 25 -6.75 8.68 10.14
CA LEU A 25 -6.95 7.78 9.01
C LEU A 25 -8.34 7.15 9.14
N THR A 26 -9.26 7.53 8.24
CA THR A 26 -10.58 6.92 8.23
C THR A 26 -10.44 5.44 7.83
N GLN A 27 -11.42 4.60 8.21
CA GLN A 27 -11.37 3.17 7.88
C GLN A 27 -11.23 2.94 6.36
N ASP A 28 -11.93 3.75 5.55
CA ASP A 28 -11.86 3.67 4.09
C ASP A 28 -10.49 4.08 3.54
N GLU A 29 -9.87 5.12 4.10
CA GLU A 29 -8.51 5.52 3.71
C GLU A 29 -7.47 4.45 4.06
N LEU A 30 -7.63 3.80 5.22
CA LEU A 30 -6.77 2.67 5.58
C LEU A 30 -6.89 1.54 4.57
N VAL A 31 -8.12 1.14 4.24
CA VAL A 31 -8.37 0.09 3.24
C VAL A 31 -7.81 0.47 1.87
N ALA A 32 -7.94 1.73 1.46
CA ALA A 32 -7.37 2.23 0.21
C ALA A 32 -5.84 2.16 0.21
N LYS A 33 -5.17 2.57 1.30
CA LYS A 33 -3.71 2.46 1.45
C LYS A 33 -3.23 1.01 1.41
N LEU A 34 -3.93 0.12 2.11
CA LEU A 34 -3.62 -1.31 2.09
C LEU A 34 -3.77 -1.90 0.67
N ARG A 35 -4.85 -1.54 -0.03
CA ARG A 35 -5.03 -1.96 -1.43
C ARG A 35 -3.93 -1.42 -2.35
N ALA A 36 -3.54 -0.16 -2.18
CA ALA A 36 -2.43 0.45 -2.93
C ALA A 36 -1.08 -0.22 -2.65
N ALA A 37 -0.90 -0.77 -1.44
CA ALA A 37 0.27 -1.55 -1.06
C ALA A 37 0.23 -3.02 -1.53
N GLY A 38 -0.82 -3.44 -2.26
CA GLY A 38 -0.96 -4.77 -2.83
C GLY A 38 -1.67 -5.79 -1.94
N TYR A 39 -2.33 -5.36 -0.88
CA TYR A 39 -3.17 -6.21 -0.05
C TYR A 39 -4.58 -6.32 -0.63
N ALA A 40 -5.13 -7.54 -0.65
CA ALA A 40 -6.49 -7.87 -1.08
C ALA A 40 -7.30 -8.43 0.10
N ASP A 41 -8.61 -8.60 -0.09
CA ASP A 41 -9.52 -9.25 0.88
C ASP A 41 -9.35 -8.77 2.33
N ILE A 42 -9.28 -7.45 2.51
CA ILE A 42 -9.06 -6.82 3.81
C ILE A 42 -10.30 -6.99 4.68
N SER A 43 -10.15 -7.61 5.86
CA SER A 43 -11.23 -7.90 6.80
C SER A 43 -10.75 -7.81 8.25
N ASP A 44 -11.67 -8.01 9.21
CA ASP A 44 -11.34 -8.04 10.64
C ASP A 44 -10.61 -6.77 11.15
N VAL A 45 -10.91 -5.61 10.55
CA VAL A 45 -10.30 -4.33 10.93
C VAL A 45 -10.78 -3.93 12.33
N LYS A 46 -9.87 -3.93 13.31
CA LYS A 46 -10.17 -3.70 14.74
C LYS A 46 -9.08 -2.85 15.39
N SER A 47 -9.49 -1.84 16.16
CA SER A 47 -8.58 -1.06 17.00
C SER A 47 -8.19 -1.84 18.26
N THR A 48 -6.90 -1.89 18.56
CA THR A 48 -6.29 -2.50 19.75
C THR A 48 -5.39 -1.48 20.45
N ALA A 49 -4.82 -1.85 21.61
CA ALA A 49 -3.89 -0.98 22.32
C ALA A 49 -2.57 -0.70 21.54
N GLU A 50 -2.23 -1.57 20.58
CA GLU A 50 -1.01 -1.47 19.77
C GLU A 50 -1.22 -0.69 18.46
N GLY A 51 -2.48 -0.45 18.06
CA GLY A 51 -2.83 0.18 16.79
C GLY A 51 -4.10 -0.40 16.17
N ILE A 52 -4.20 -0.43 14.84
CA ILE A 52 -5.29 -1.11 14.13
C ILE A 52 -4.76 -2.46 13.64
N THR A 53 -5.50 -3.52 13.90
CA THR A 53 -5.23 -4.85 13.33
C THR A 53 -6.17 -5.13 12.19
N ALA A 54 -5.69 -5.80 11.15
CA ALA A 54 -6.49 -6.26 10.02
C ALA A 54 -5.99 -7.61 9.50
N LYS A 55 -6.86 -8.37 8.85
CA LYS A 55 -6.46 -9.53 8.03
C LYS A 55 -6.52 -9.12 6.57
N ALA A 56 -5.60 -9.64 5.77
CA ALA A 56 -5.61 -9.42 4.34
C ALA A 56 -4.97 -10.61 3.61
N MET A 57 -5.06 -10.59 2.29
CA MET A 57 -4.33 -11.48 1.39
C MET A 57 -3.21 -10.71 0.69
N LYS A 58 -2.00 -11.25 0.69
CA LYS A 58 -0.87 -10.72 -0.10
C LYS A 58 -0.30 -11.84 -0.93
N ASN A 59 -0.25 -11.65 -2.26
CA ASN A 59 0.23 -12.68 -3.18
C ASN A 59 -0.46 -14.06 -3.00
N GLY A 60 -1.75 -14.06 -2.71
CA GLY A 60 -2.54 -15.29 -2.47
C GLY A 60 -2.29 -15.97 -1.12
N LYS A 61 -1.52 -15.36 -0.22
CA LYS A 61 -1.30 -15.86 1.15
C LYS A 61 -2.03 -14.97 2.17
N PRO A 62 -2.70 -15.56 3.17
CA PRO A 62 -3.27 -14.78 4.26
C PRO A 62 -2.14 -14.18 5.10
N VAL A 63 -2.25 -12.88 5.39
CA VAL A 63 -1.31 -12.12 6.22
C VAL A 63 -2.10 -11.34 7.27
N ARG A 64 -1.51 -11.21 8.46
CA ARG A 64 -2.04 -10.34 9.50
C ARG A 64 -1.29 -9.02 9.48
N LEU A 65 -2.02 -7.93 9.59
CA LEU A 65 -1.48 -6.58 9.53
C LEU A 65 -1.70 -5.88 10.88
N VAL A 66 -0.66 -5.18 11.33
CA VAL A 66 -0.70 -4.27 12.46
C VAL A 66 -0.31 -2.89 11.95
N ILE A 67 -1.20 -1.93 12.14
CA ILE A 67 -1.02 -0.54 11.72
C ILE A 67 -0.83 0.30 12.97
N ASP A 68 0.36 0.86 13.16
CA ASP A 68 0.65 1.71 14.31
C ASP A 68 -0.07 3.07 14.23
N SER A 69 -0.01 3.86 15.29
CA SER A 69 -0.59 5.21 15.34
C SER A 69 0.02 6.19 14.34
N SER A 70 1.18 5.87 13.77
CA SER A 70 1.82 6.64 12.69
C SER A 70 1.35 6.21 11.30
N GLY A 71 0.49 5.20 11.21
CA GLY A 71 -0.01 4.63 9.96
C GLY A 71 0.99 3.69 9.27
N GLN A 72 2.04 3.24 9.96
CA GLN A 72 2.95 2.25 9.40
C GLN A 72 2.33 0.86 9.49
N VAL A 73 2.36 0.14 8.37
CA VAL A 73 1.83 -1.22 8.25
C VAL A 73 2.94 -2.22 8.48
N LYS A 74 2.75 -3.12 9.46
CA LYS A 74 3.64 -4.25 9.74
C LYS A 74 2.89 -5.55 9.48
N GLU A 75 3.52 -6.45 8.74
CA GLU A 75 3.05 -7.83 8.61
C GLU A 75 3.45 -8.61 9.86
N GLN A 76 2.51 -9.37 10.40
CA GLN A 76 2.72 -10.29 11.51
C GLN A 76 2.55 -11.71 10.96
N ASP A 77 3.61 -12.51 11.08
CA ASP A 77 3.64 -13.95 10.77
C ASP A 77 2.79 -14.76 11.78
#